data_AF-A0A317L3W9-F1
#
_entry.id   AF-A0A317L3W9-F1
#
_cell.length_a   1.000
_cell.length_b   1.000
_cell.length_c   1.000
_cell.angle_alpha   90.00
_cell.angle_beta   90.00
_cell.angle_gamma   90.00
#
_symmetry.space_group_name_H-M   'P 1'
#
loop_
_entity.id
_entity.type
_entity.pdbx_description
1 polymer ?
#
loop_
_entity_poly.entity_id
_entity_poly.type
_entity_poly.pdbx_seq_one_letter_code
_entity_poly.pdbx_strand_id
1 'polypeptide(L)'
;MDQLTLLEHFIESEINLLVKLRMGNGMDEKEYENMKRSFSLLIEQWSDKDSIPQDAVQSVMEVCGELYNFSRNYSGEESERIRDAAANISTLRQKGLACDQISDKAKEKVMSSLMEQMEKGGGFFEKLQQGKGLDEEQFEEILEELTTIDDKIFFWDTMPKPLVRILISLYEMDLFVYKYEDEFQDQVEADKIYDAYERFFDLIVG
;
A
#
# COMPACT_ATOMS: atom_id res chain seq x y z
N MET A 1 -8.83 1.99 -25.12
CA MET A 1 -9.61 1.73 -23.90
C MET A 1 -9.46 2.98 -23.06
N ASP A 2 -10.55 3.62 -22.68
CA ASP A 2 -10.49 4.79 -21.80
C ASP A 2 -10.09 4.39 -20.37
N GLN A 3 -9.77 5.39 -19.55
CA GLN A 3 -9.25 5.21 -18.20
C GLN A 3 -10.23 4.46 -17.28
N LEU A 4 -11.53 4.70 -17.42
CA LEU A 4 -12.55 4.09 -16.58
C LEU A 4 -12.64 2.59 -16.84
N THR A 5 -12.73 2.18 -18.11
CA THR A 5 -12.73 0.75 -18.45
C THR A 5 -11.46 0.03 -18.02
N LEU A 6 -10.29 0.70 -18.10
CA LEU A 6 -9.04 0.12 -17.61
C LEU A 6 -9.04 -0.07 -16.09
N LEU A 7 -9.63 0.89 -15.36
CA LEU A 7 -9.75 0.83 -13.91
C LEU A 7 -10.70 -0.30 -13.49
N GLU A 8 -11.86 -0.40 -14.12
CA GLU A 8 -12.82 -1.48 -13.88
C GLU A 8 -12.17 -2.86 -14.12
N HIS A 9 -11.45 -3.03 -15.24
CA HIS A 9 -10.74 -4.28 -15.52
C HIS A 9 -9.63 -4.58 -14.52
N PHE A 10 -8.91 -3.56 -14.03
CA PHE A 10 -7.88 -3.74 -13.01
C PHE A 10 -8.49 -4.26 -11.71
N ILE A 11 -9.52 -3.60 -11.21
CA ILE A 11 -10.22 -3.95 -9.95
C ILE A 11 -10.88 -5.32 -10.06
N GLU A 12 -11.60 -5.61 -11.16
CA GLU A 12 -12.26 -6.90 -11.35
C GLU A 12 -11.25 -8.06 -11.40
N SER A 13 -10.14 -7.88 -12.12
CA SER A 13 -9.11 -8.91 -12.23
C SER A 13 -8.39 -9.14 -10.90
N GLU A 14 -8.16 -8.06 -10.13
CA GLU A 14 -7.61 -8.14 -8.77
C GLU A 14 -8.55 -8.95 -7.86
N ILE A 15 -9.83 -8.58 -7.79
CA ILE A 15 -10.82 -9.30 -6.97
C ILE A 15 -10.87 -10.78 -7.34
N ASN A 16 -10.93 -11.11 -8.64
CA ASN A 16 -10.98 -12.49 -9.11
C ASN A 16 -9.72 -13.27 -8.70
N LEU A 17 -8.54 -12.65 -8.81
CA LEU A 17 -7.27 -13.23 -8.38
C LEU A 17 -7.26 -13.50 -6.88
N LEU A 18 -7.64 -12.51 -6.05
CA LEU A 18 -7.64 -12.63 -4.59
C LEU A 18 -8.67 -13.66 -4.10
N VAL A 19 -9.84 -13.76 -4.75
CA VAL A 19 -10.84 -14.81 -4.45
C VAL A 19 -10.24 -16.20 -4.65
N LYS A 20 -9.49 -16.42 -5.73
CA LYS A 20 -8.86 -17.72 -6.01
C LYS A 20 -7.83 -18.08 -4.95
N LEU A 21 -7.00 -17.11 -4.57
CA LEU A 21 -5.98 -17.27 -3.54
C LEU A 21 -6.62 -17.58 -2.17
N ARG A 22 -7.68 -16.87 -1.79
CA ARG A 22 -8.41 -17.08 -0.54
C ARG A 22 -9.11 -18.44 -0.46
N MET A 23 -9.56 -18.98 -1.60
CA MET A 23 -10.17 -20.29 -1.69
C MET A 23 -9.15 -21.45 -1.68
N GLY A 24 -7.85 -21.18 -1.63
CA GLY A 24 -6.83 -22.23 -1.68
C GLY A 24 -6.62 -22.81 -3.09
N ASN A 25 -7.09 -22.12 -4.15
CA ASN A 25 -7.03 -22.63 -5.53
C ASN A 25 -5.72 -22.29 -6.24
N GLY A 26 -4.78 -21.63 -5.55
CA GLY A 26 -3.57 -21.09 -6.16
C GLY A 26 -3.82 -19.84 -6.99
N MET A 27 -2.76 -19.38 -7.64
CA MET A 27 -2.73 -18.18 -8.47
C MET A 27 -3.41 -18.43 -9.81
N ASP A 28 -4.44 -17.63 -10.10
CA ASP A 28 -5.07 -17.61 -11.41
C ASP A 28 -4.24 -16.75 -12.36
N GLU A 29 -3.39 -17.40 -13.15
CA GLU A 29 -2.46 -16.75 -14.09
C GLU A 29 -3.14 -15.83 -15.09
N LYS A 30 -4.37 -16.17 -15.50
CA LYS A 30 -5.11 -15.36 -16.46
C LYS A 30 -5.55 -14.05 -15.81
N GLU A 31 -6.08 -14.12 -14.60
CA GLU A 31 -6.51 -12.93 -13.85
C GLU A 31 -5.30 -12.09 -13.42
N TYR A 32 -4.19 -12.72 -13.05
CA TYR A 32 -2.93 -12.02 -12.79
C TYR A 32 -2.42 -11.23 -14.01
N GLU A 33 -2.35 -11.85 -15.19
CA GLU A 33 -1.88 -11.17 -16.40
C GLU A 33 -2.87 -10.09 -16.88
N ASN A 34 -4.18 -10.28 -16.71
CA ASN A 34 -5.18 -9.25 -16.97
C ASN A 34 -4.99 -8.03 -16.04
N MET A 35 -4.87 -8.28 -14.73
CA MET A 35 -4.65 -7.27 -13.71
C MET A 35 -3.37 -6.48 -14.01
N LYS A 36 -2.24 -7.17 -14.19
CA LYS A 36 -0.94 -6.59 -14.50
C LYS A 36 -0.96 -5.75 -15.77
N ARG A 37 -1.63 -6.22 -16.83
CA ARG A 37 -1.77 -5.48 -18.09
C ARG A 37 -2.56 -4.19 -17.90
N SER A 38 -3.74 -4.27 -17.28
CA SER A 38 -4.59 -3.10 -17.03
C SER A 38 -3.88 -2.09 -16.14
N PHE A 39 -3.24 -2.56 -15.06
CA PHE A 39 -2.48 -1.72 -14.16
C PHE A 39 -1.29 -1.04 -14.84
N SER A 40 -0.56 -1.75 -15.70
CA SER A 40 0.55 -1.17 -16.47
C SER A 40 0.09 -0.02 -17.36
N LEU A 41 -1.07 -0.17 -18.03
CA LEU A 41 -1.65 0.88 -18.87
C LEU A 41 -2.15 2.07 -18.05
N LEU A 42 -2.71 1.84 -16.85
CA LEU A 42 -3.09 2.90 -15.92
C LEU A 42 -1.86 3.68 -15.43
N ILE A 43 -0.79 2.98 -15.06
CA ILE A 43 0.49 3.59 -14.65
C ILE A 43 1.05 4.49 -15.74
N GLU A 44 0.99 4.08 -17.01
CA GLU A 44 1.39 4.93 -18.14
C GLU A 44 0.58 6.23 -18.19
N GLN A 45 -0.75 6.15 -18.00
CA GLN A 45 -1.65 7.31 -17.97
C GLN A 45 -1.49 8.21 -16.74
N TRP A 46 -0.91 7.70 -15.66
CA TRP A 46 -0.66 8.45 -14.45
C TRP A 46 0.76 8.98 -14.37
N SER A 47 1.65 8.55 -15.27
CA SER A 47 3.10 8.81 -15.15
C SER A 47 3.47 10.30 -15.11
N ASP A 48 2.73 11.15 -15.81
CA ASP A 48 2.91 12.61 -15.85
C ASP A 48 2.02 13.39 -14.87
N LYS A 49 1.20 12.68 -14.09
CA LYS A 49 0.30 13.25 -13.09
C LYS A 49 0.89 13.17 -11.69
N ASP A 50 0.51 14.08 -10.82
CA ASP A 50 0.86 14.07 -9.39
C ASP A 50 -0.15 13.29 -8.52
N SER A 51 -1.23 12.80 -9.13
CA SER A 51 -2.33 12.13 -8.44
C SER A 51 -2.90 10.96 -9.25
N ILE A 52 -3.61 10.06 -8.58
CA ILE A 52 -4.37 8.94 -9.17
C ILE A 52 -5.86 9.06 -8.81
N PRO A 53 -6.79 8.42 -9.55
CA PRO A 53 -8.21 8.39 -9.18
C PRO A 53 -8.42 7.81 -7.79
N GLN A 54 -9.35 8.39 -7.02
CA GLN A 54 -9.74 7.88 -5.70
C GLN A 54 -10.15 6.40 -5.75
N ASP A 55 -10.96 6.03 -6.75
CA ASP A 55 -11.44 4.67 -6.97
C ASP A 55 -10.32 3.63 -7.19
N ALA A 56 -9.10 4.08 -7.53
CA ALA A 56 -7.96 3.18 -7.70
C ALA A 56 -7.15 2.96 -6.42
N VAL A 57 -7.33 3.80 -5.40
CA VAL A 57 -6.43 3.88 -4.23
C VAL A 57 -6.42 2.57 -3.46
N GLN A 58 -7.60 2.01 -3.18
CA GLN A 58 -7.73 0.77 -2.41
C GLN A 58 -6.99 -0.40 -3.09
N SER A 59 -7.35 -0.74 -4.33
CA SER A 59 -6.69 -1.83 -5.07
C SER A 59 -5.18 -1.59 -5.26
N VAL A 60 -4.73 -0.34 -5.43
CA VAL A 60 -3.30 -0.02 -5.52
C VAL A 60 -2.59 -0.22 -4.18
N MET A 61 -3.27 0.06 -3.08
CA MET A 61 -2.77 -0.10 -1.72
C MET A 61 -2.65 -1.58 -1.35
N GLU A 62 -3.73 -2.34 -1.51
CA GLU A 62 -3.88 -3.69 -0.96
C GLU A 62 -3.15 -4.76 -1.77
N VAL A 63 -3.14 -4.67 -3.11
CA VAL A 63 -2.77 -5.80 -3.99
C VAL A 63 -1.41 -6.43 -3.69
N CYS A 64 -0.40 -5.65 -3.30
CA CYS A 64 0.93 -6.21 -3.02
C CYS A 64 0.99 -6.89 -1.65
N GLY A 65 0.42 -6.25 -0.62
CA GLY A 65 0.33 -6.82 0.73
C GLY A 65 -0.49 -8.10 0.73
N GLU A 66 -1.64 -8.10 0.06
CA GLU A 66 -2.51 -9.28 -0.08
C GLU A 66 -1.80 -10.43 -0.79
N LEU A 67 -1.12 -10.19 -1.92
CA LEU A 67 -0.35 -11.23 -2.61
C LEU A 67 0.76 -11.80 -1.70
N TYR A 68 1.50 -10.93 -1.01
CA TYR A 68 2.57 -11.39 -0.11
C TYR A 68 1.99 -12.24 1.03
N ASN A 69 0.92 -11.80 1.67
CA ASN A 69 0.25 -12.51 2.74
C ASN A 69 -0.33 -13.84 2.26
N PHE A 70 -1.02 -13.88 1.12
CA PHE A 70 -1.52 -15.12 0.54
C PHE A 70 -0.39 -16.10 0.21
N SER A 71 0.77 -15.63 -0.25
CA SER A 71 1.91 -16.51 -0.57
C SER A 71 2.34 -17.39 0.61
N ARG A 72 2.11 -16.94 1.85
CA ARG A 72 2.42 -17.66 3.09
C ARG A 72 1.45 -18.81 3.38
N ASN A 73 0.27 -18.79 2.77
CA ASN A 73 -0.71 -19.88 2.85
C ASN A 73 -0.42 -21.03 1.88
N TYR A 74 0.55 -20.84 0.97
CA TYR A 74 0.99 -21.84 0.00
C TYR A 74 2.42 -22.29 0.31
N SER A 75 2.86 -23.37 -0.34
CA SER A 75 4.22 -23.91 -0.18
C SER A 75 4.85 -24.23 -1.54
N GLY A 76 6.18 -24.31 -1.55
CA GLY A 76 6.96 -24.63 -2.75
C GLY A 76 6.76 -23.62 -3.87
N GLU A 77 6.68 -24.14 -5.10
CA GLU A 77 6.59 -23.35 -6.34
C GLU A 77 5.40 -22.38 -6.36
N GLU A 78 4.27 -22.74 -5.75
CA GLU A 78 3.09 -21.87 -5.71
C GLU A 78 3.34 -20.62 -4.84
N SER A 79 3.97 -20.79 -3.68
CA SER A 79 4.35 -19.68 -2.80
C SER A 79 5.38 -18.76 -3.46
N GLU A 80 6.35 -19.34 -4.18
CA GLU A 80 7.36 -18.57 -4.93
C GLU A 80 6.72 -17.76 -6.06
N ARG A 81 5.82 -18.38 -6.85
CA ARG A 81 5.09 -17.71 -7.93
C ARG A 81 4.27 -16.51 -7.43
N ILE A 82 3.57 -16.64 -6.30
CA ILE A 82 2.79 -15.54 -5.73
C ILE A 82 3.71 -14.42 -5.22
N ARG A 83 4.86 -14.74 -4.62
CA ARG A 83 5.85 -13.73 -4.20
C ARG A 83 6.46 -12.98 -5.37
N ASP A 84 6.80 -13.68 -6.44
CA ASP A 84 7.29 -13.08 -7.68
C ASP A 84 6.23 -12.16 -8.31
N ALA A 85 4.96 -12.59 -8.29
CA ALA A 85 3.83 -11.76 -8.71
C ALA A 85 3.73 -10.47 -7.88
N ALA A 86 3.81 -10.56 -6.55
CA ALA A 86 3.81 -9.40 -5.65
C ALA A 86 4.98 -8.44 -5.94
N ALA A 87 6.20 -8.97 -6.11
CA ALA A 87 7.39 -8.17 -6.42
C ALA A 87 7.27 -7.43 -7.77
N ASN A 88 6.71 -8.09 -8.78
CA ASN A 88 6.44 -7.49 -10.09
C ASN A 88 5.43 -6.34 -10.01
N ILE A 89 4.32 -6.54 -9.29
CA ILE A 89 3.30 -5.51 -9.09
C ILE A 89 3.84 -4.36 -8.25
N SER A 90 4.63 -4.63 -7.21
CA SER A 90 5.28 -3.61 -6.39
C SER A 90 6.21 -2.72 -7.23
N THR A 91 6.98 -3.32 -8.13
CA THR A 91 7.83 -2.56 -9.08
C THR A 91 7.01 -1.64 -9.99
N LEU A 92 5.90 -2.15 -10.54
CA LEU A 92 4.98 -1.37 -11.36
C LEU A 92 4.36 -0.21 -10.56
N ARG A 93 3.86 -0.50 -9.35
CA ARG A 93 3.27 0.46 -8.43
C ARG A 93 4.24 1.58 -8.08
N GLN A 94 5.48 1.24 -7.70
CA GLN A 94 6.53 2.23 -7.40
C GLN A 94 6.78 3.15 -8.59
N LYS A 95 6.85 2.62 -9.82
CA LYS A 95 6.99 3.43 -11.03
C LYS A 95 5.79 4.37 -11.24
N GLY A 96 4.57 3.89 -11.03
CA GLY A 96 3.37 4.70 -11.18
C GLY A 96 3.22 5.80 -10.13
N LEU A 97 3.75 5.58 -8.94
CA LEU A 97 3.66 6.51 -7.81
C LEU A 97 4.92 7.35 -7.60
N ALA A 98 5.88 7.31 -8.53
CA ALA A 98 7.11 8.11 -8.49
C ALA A 98 6.83 9.60 -8.76
N CYS A 99 6.21 10.29 -7.81
CA CYS A 99 6.06 11.74 -7.78
C CYS A 99 5.96 12.19 -6.33
N ASP A 100 6.87 13.10 -5.93
CA ASP A 100 6.89 13.67 -4.58
C ASP A 100 6.14 15.02 -4.51
N GLN A 101 5.69 15.55 -5.66
CA GLN A 101 5.04 16.86 -5.74
C GLN A 101 3.53 16.76 -5.54
N ILE A 102 2.96 17.80 -4.96
CA ILE A 102 1.51 18.04 -4.91
C ILE A 102 1.26 19.41 -5.54
N SER A 103 0.69 19.44 -6.75
CA SER A 103 0.46 20.69 -7.46
C SER A 103 -0.76 21.46 -6.94
N ASP A 104 -1.73 20.76 -6.37
CA ASP A 104 -2.90 21.35 -5.71
C ASP A 104 -2.54 21.85 -4.31
N LYS A 105 -2.44 23.17 -4.16
CA LYS A 105 -2.10 23.83 -2.89
C LYS A 105 -3.09 23.54 -1.75
N ALA A 106 -4.36 23.27 -2.06
CA ALA A 106 -5.34 22.94 -1.03
C ALA A 106 -5.06 21.54 -0.47
N LYS A 107 -4.76 20.57 -1.35
CA LYS A 107 -4.37 19.22 -0.95
C LYS A 107 -3.02 19.21 -0.24
N GLU A 108 -2.05 19.96 -0.75
CA GLU A 108 -0.73 20.14 -0.12
C GLU A 108 -0.87 20.66 1.31
N LYS A 109 -1.70 21.69 1.52
CA LYS A 109 -1.96 22.24 2.86
C LYS A 109 -2.64 21.23 3.80
N VAL A 110 -3.54 20.39 3.28
CA VAL A 110 -4.18 19.35 4.09
C VAL A 110 -3.15 18.30 4.53
N MET A 111 -2.17 17.99 3.69
CA MET A 111 -1.20 16.92 3.92
C MET A 111 0.09 17.36 4.62
N SER A 112 0.39 18.66 4.69
CA SER A 112 1.71 19.13 5.11
C SER A 112 2.08 18.66 6.52
N SER A 113 1.13 18.67 7.46
CA SER A 113 1.36 18.21 8.84
C SER A 113 1.69 16.72 8.88
N LEU A 114 0.91 15.89 8.17
CA LEU A 114 1.18 14.46 8.04
C LEU A 114 2.58 14.21 7.47
N MET A 115 2.97 14.91 6.39
CA MET A 115 4.31 14.76 5.81
C MET A 115 5.43 15.15 6.79
N GLU A 116 5.23 16.22 7.57
CA GLU A 116 6.17 16.63 8.61
C GLU A 116 6.34 15.54 9.67
N GLN A 117 5.23 14.90 10.11
CA GLN A 117 5.30 13.80 11.06
C GLN A 117 5.98 12.56 10.46
N MET A 118 5.73 12.25 9.19
CA MET A 118 6.40 11.13 8.50
C MET A 118 7.93 11.29 8.47
N GLU A 119 8.43 12.51 8.27
CA GLU A 119 9.87 12.79 8.14
C GLU A 119 10.58 13.10 9.47
N LYS A 120 9.82 13.33 10.54
CA LYS A 120 10.34 13.70 11.86
C LYS A 120 11.41 12.73 12.34
N GLY A 121 12.58 13.27 12.70
CA GLY A 121 13.68 12.49 13.28
C GLY A 121 14.32 11.48 12.32
N GLY A 122 14.24 11.70 11.00
CA GLY A 122 14.89 10.85 9.99
C GLY A 122 13.98 9.76 9.42
N GLY A 123 12.68 10.04 9.27
CA GLY A 123 11.73 9.16 8.60
C GLY A 123 11.18 8.02 9.46
N PHE A 124 9.86 7.94 9.62
CA PHE A 124 9.19 6.86 10.35
C PHE A 124 9.53 5.47 9.76
N PHE A 125 9.31 5.28 8.46
CA PHE A 125 9.58 4.00 7.79
C PHE A 125 11.08 3.70 7.62
N GLU A 126 11.92 4.72 7.49
CA GLU A 126 13.37 4.53 7.43
C GLU A 126 13.91 3.93 8.74
N LYS A 127 13.40 4.40 9.90
CA LYS A 127 13.74 3.83 11.21
C LYS A 127 13.30 2.36 11.31
N LEU A 128 12.06 2.05 10.93
CA LEU A 128 11.55 0.68 10.92
C LEU A 128 12.40 -0.24 10.05
N GLN A 129 12.74 0.20 8.83
CA GLN A 129 13.55 -0.58 7.90
C GLN A 129 14.97 -0.86 8.42
N GLN A 130 15.55 0.08 9.18
CA GLN A 130 16.88 -0.02 9.77
C GLN A 130 16.95 -0.85 11.05
N GLY A 131 15.83 -1.41 11.53
CA GLY A 131 15.80 -2.19 12.77
C GLY A 131 15.84 -1.34 14.04
N LYS A 132 15.40 -0.08 13.98
CA LYS A 132 15.38 0.83 15.14
C LYS A 132 14.12 0.68 16.01
N GLY A 133 13.20 -0.18 15.62
CA GLY A 133 11.87 -0.31 16.20
C GLY A 133 10.90 0.78 15.78
N LEU A 134 9.66 0.59 16.18
CA LEU A 134 8.53 1.50 16.09
C LEU A 134 8.73 2.65 17.07
N ASP A 135 8.74 3.86 16.52
CA ASP A 135 8.64 5.09 17.30
C ASP A 135 7.15 5.32 17.63
N GLU A 136 6.68 4.79 18.75
CA GLU A 136 5.27 4.82 19.16
C GLU A 136 4.72 6.25 19.26
N GLU A 137 5.51 7.21 19.78
CA GLU A 137 5.09 8.61 19.87
C GLU A 137 4.88 9.21 18.48
N GLN A 138 5.82 8.97 17.56
CA GLN A 138 5.67 9.40 16.17
C GLN A 138 4.49 8.72 15.47
N PHE A 139 4.23 7.45 15.76
CA PHE A 139 3.08 6.74 15.21
C PHE A 139 1.75 7.35 15.68
N GLU A 140 1.62 7.72 16.96
CA GLU A 140 0.42 8.40 17.47
C GLU A 140 0.17 9.73 16.75
N GLU A 141 1.23 10.52 16.55
CA GLU A 141 1.13 11.79 15.82
C GLU A 141 0.69 11.56 14.36
N ILE A 142 1.21 10.53 13.69
CA ILE A 142 0.80 10.15 12.33
C ILE A 142 -0.68 9.74 12.31
N LEU A 143 -1.11 8.93 13.27
CA LEU A 143 -2.48 8.41 13.33
C LEU A 143 -3.49 9.53 13.62
N GLU A 144 -3.17 10.48 14.50
CA GLU A 144 -3.99 11.66 14.77
C GLU A 144 -4.14 12.54 13.53
N GLU A 145 -3.05 12.75 12.78
CA GLU A 145 -3.08 13.50 11.53
C GLU A 145 -3.93 12.80 10.47
N LEU A 146 -3.79 11.48 10.30
CA LEU A 146 -4.62 10.68 9.40
C LEU A 146 -6.10 10.81 9.75
N THR A 147 -6.45 10.64 11.02
CA THR A 147 -7.82 10.81 11.52
C THR A 147 -8.35 12.22 11.23
N THR A 148 -7.49 13.24 11.32
CA THR A 148 -7.85 14.65 11.08
C THR A 148 -8.05 14.98 9.59
N ILE A 149 -7.44 14.22 8.69
CA ILE A 149 -7.57 14.43 7.24
C ILE A 149 -8.55 13.49 6.57
N ASP A 150 -8.94 12.38 7.21
CA ASP A 150 -9.78 11.32 6.64
C ASP A 150 -11.07 11.87 5.98
N ASP A 151 -11.87 12.62 6.74
CA ASP A 151 -13.08 13.29 6.24
C ASP A 151 -12.81 14.22 5.04
N LYS A 152 -11.61 14.81 4.97
CA LYS A 152 -11.25 15.77 3.91
C LYS A 152 -10.87 15.06 2.63
N ILE A 153 -10.15 13.94 2.75
CA ILE A 153 -9.64 13.18 1.60
C ILE A 153 -10.72 12.29 1.00
N PHE A 154 -11.72 11.87 1.80
CA PHE A 154 -12.85 11.06 1.34
C PHE A 154 -13.59 11.67 0.13
N PHE A 155 -13.66 13.00 0.04
CA PHE A 155 -14.34 13.71 -1.05
C PHE A 155 -13.44 14.10 -2.22
N TRP A 156 -12.17 13.69 -2.24
CA TRP A 156 -11.28 14.01 -3.35
C TRP A 156 -11.52 13.07 -4.53
N ASP A 157 -11.72 13.61 -5.73
CA ASP A 157 -11.80 12.80 -6.95
C ASP A 157 -10.48 12.10 -7.30
N THR A 158 -9.36 12.70 -6.86
CA THR A 158 -8.01 12.16 -7.07
C THR A 158 -7.16 12.31 -5.82
N MET A 159 -6.31 11.31 -5.57
CA MET A 159 -5.39 11.30 -4.44
C MET A 159 -3.97 11.62 -4.87
N PRO A 160 -3.30 12.56 -4.19
CA PRO A 160 -1.88 12.81 -4.43
C PRO A 160 -1.05 11.54 -4.21
N LYS A 161 -0.14 11.26 -5.15
CA LYS A 161 0.75 10.09 -5.08
C LYS A 161 1.56 10.00 -3.77
N PRO A 162 2.05 11.12 -3.18
CA PRO A 162 2.69 11.07 -1.87
C PRO A 162 1.78 10.49 -0.78
N LEU A 163 0.47 10.80 -0.80
CA LEU A 163 -0.48 10.25 0.18
C LEU A 163 -0.65 8.76 -0.02
N VAL A 164 -0.87 8.34 -1.27
CA VAL A 164 -1.05 6.93 -1.61
C VAL A 164 0.17 6.10 -1.19
N ARG A 165 1.39 6.64 -1.34
CA ARG A 165 2.62 5.98 -0.87
C ARG A 165 2.69 5.84 0.65
N ILE A 166 2.25 6.86 1.39
CA ILE A 166 2.15 6.78 2.86
C ILE A 166 1.15 5.69 3.25
N LEU A 167 -0.04 5.69 2.66
CA LEU A 167 -1.09 4.70 2.92
C LEU A 167 -0.62 3.27 2.60
N ILE A 168 0.04 3.07 1.45
CA ILE A 168 0.69 1.78 1.12
C ILE A 168 1.67 1.37 2.20
N SER A 169 2.55 2.28 2.63
CA SER A 169 3.61 1.94 3.59
C SER A 169 3.03 1.58 4.96
N LEU A 170 1.94 2.24 5.37
CA LEU A 170 1.19 1.92 6.59
C LEU A 170 0.46 0.59 6.47
N TYR A 171 -0.18 0.33 5.31
CA TYR A 171 -0.85 -0.93 5.03
C TYR A 171 0.13 -2.11 5.03
N GLU A 172 1.34 -1.92 4.50
CA GLU A 172 2.39 -2.93 4.45
C GLU A 172 3.24 -2.96 5.74
N MET A 173 2.78 -2.34 6.84
CA MET A 173 3.47 -2.41 8.13
C MET A 173 3.58 -3.83 8.67
N ASP A 174 2.58 -4.67 8.40
CA ASP A 174 2.57 -6.08 8.76
C ASP A 174 3.77 -6.85 8.19
N LEU A 175 4.30 -6.44 7.03
CA LEU A 175 5.51 -7.03 6.46
C LEU A 175 6.74 -6.80 7.35
N PHE A 176 6.79 -5.71 8.11
CA PHE A 176 7.85 -5.46 9.08
C PHE A 176 7.71 -6.37 10.31
N VAL A 177 6.52 -6.84 10.68
CA VAL A 177 6.35 -7.81 11.77
C VAL A 177 7.23 -9.04 11.50
N TYR A 178 7.12 -9.63 10.31
CA TYR A 178 7.95 -10.78 9.93
C TYR A 178 9.44 -10.44 9.90
N LYS A 179 9.80 -9.24 9.46
CA LYS A 179 11.19 -8.81 9.46
C LYS A 179 11.76 -8.76 10.89
N TYR A 180 11.00 -8.24 11.84
CA TYR A 180 11.43 -8.18 13.25
C TYR A 180 11.43 -9.54 13.93
N GLU A 181 10.46 -10.41 13.62
CA GLU A 181 10.43 -11.79 14.13
C GLU A 181 11.61 -12.62 13.58
N ASP A 182 11.80 -12.63 12.26
CA ASP A 182 12.69 -13.57 11.58
C ASP A 182 14.14 -13.06 11.47
N GLU A 183 14.33 -11.78 11.10
CA GLU A 183 15.66 -11.21 10.85
C GLU A 183 16.28 -10.59 12.11
N PHE A 184 15.52 -9.75 12.82
CA PHE A 184 16.01 -9.06 14.01
C PHE A 184 15.84 -9.86 15.31
N GLN A 185 15.00 -10.90 15.28
CA GLN A 185 14.69 -11.75 16.44
C GLN A 185 14.16 -10.94 17.64
N ASP A 186 13.35 -9.92 17.38
CA ASP A 186 12.79 -9.01 18.37
C ASP A 186 11.26 -9.10 18.37
N GLN A 187 10.75 -10.06 19.14
CA GLN A 187 9.30 -10.30 19.24
C GLN A 187 8.55 -9.12 19.87
N VAL A 188 9.16 -8.44 20.85
CA VAL A 188 8.50 -7.32 21.53
C VAL A 188 8.24 -6.19 20.54
N GLU A 189 9.19 -5.96 19.65
CA GLU A 189 9.05 -4.93 18.63
C GLU A 189 8.11 -5.36 17.49
N ALA A 190 8.13 -6.64 17.11
CA ALA A 190 7.15 -7.21 16.17
C ALA A 190 5.71 -7.04 16.67
N ASP A 191 5.44 -7.33 17.95
CA ASP A 191 4.12 -7.19 18.55
C ASP A 191 3.64 -5.73 18.51
N LYS A 192 4.52 -4.75 18.79
CA LYS A 192 4.18 -3.33 18.69
C LYS A 192 3.85 -2.89 17.27
N ILE A 193 4.63 -3.34 16.29
CA ILE A 193 4.39 -3.04 14.87
C ILE A 193 3.04 -3.62 14.46
N TYR A 194 2.70 -4.83 14.92
CA TYR A 194 1.41 -5.45 14.63
C TYR A 194 0.25 -4.66 15.26
N ASP A 195 0.38 -4.26 16.54
CA ASP A 195 -0.62 -3.43 17.21
C ASP A 195 -0.84 -2.09 16.49
N ALA A 196 0.23 -1.47 15.99
CA ALA A 196 0.16 -0.24 15.20
C ALA A 196 -0.51 -0.47 13.83
N TYR A 197 -0.18 -1.56 13.15
CA TYR A 197 -0.82 -1.96 11.89
C TYR A 197 -2.33 -2.14 12.06
N GLU A 198 -2.78 -2.90 13.08
CA GLU A 198 -4.21 -3.15 13.34
C GLU A 198 -4.97 -1.83 13.59
N ARG A 199 -4.37 -0.90 14.33
CA ARG A 199 -4.98 0.42 14.58
C ARG A 199 -5.09 1.29 13.33
N PHE A 200 -4.12 1.22 12.43
CA PHE A 200 -4.22 1.87 11.13
C PHE A 200 -5.30 1.18 10.27
N PHE A 201 -5.34 -0.15 10.27
CA PHE A 201 -6.33 -0.94 9.53
C PHE A 201 -7.76 -0.61 9.95
N ASP A 202 -8.03 -0.53 11.26
CA ASP A 202 -9.33 -0.10 11.81
C ASP A 202 -9.73 1.32 11.34
N LEU A 203 -8.78 2.22 11.15
CA LEU A 203 -9.06 3.57 10.65
C LEU A 203 -9.50 3.56 9.18
N ILE A 204 -8.88 2.73 8.33
CA ILE A 204 -9.14 2.72 6.89
C ILE A 204 -10.28 1.78 6.46
N VAL A 205 -10.58 0.74 7.24
CA VAL A 205 -11.64 -0.25 6.92
C VAL A 205 -12.91 -0.06 7.76
N GLY A 206 -12.82 0.57 8.94
CA GLY A 206 -13.94 0.80 9.86
C GLY A 206 -14.32 -0.42 10.69
#